data_AF-A0A7L0Z8P3-F1
#
_entry.id   AF-A0A7L0Z8P3-F1
#
_cell.length_a   1.000
_cell.length_b   1.000
_cell.length_c   1.000
_cell.angle_alpha   90.00
_cell.angle_beta   90.00
_cell.angle_gamma   90.00
#
_symmetry.space_group_name_H-M   'P 1'
#
loop_
_entity.id
_entity.type
_entity.pdbx_description
1 polymer ?
#
loop_
_entity_poly.entity_id
_entity_poly.type
_entity_poly.pdbx_seq_one_letter_code
_entity_poly.pdbx_strand_id
1 'polypeptide(L)'
;MVNEKHNGNLLVQLGPKLQAYPEKLLRQRRGHDGQPEYLIQWSVISLEERAVGGSSASSAETKPENISTWMSAEEVRANCPALLGKRRLEGPWVKEEKAPSPLAADAPLDEASLLEMEADVRSLVQRAVRQVAEAGTPTCSILNTVHVLSAYASIGSLAGAFRETGALDVLMKMLCHREKQIRHSAGKMLRTLASHDAESRAYVLLSLSQQDGIEQHMDFDSRCTLLELFAEITSSEEQCMSFEGIHLPQV
;
A
#
# COMPACT_ATOMS: atom_id res chain seq x y z
N MET A 1 12.17 23.29 -26.69
CA MET A 1 11.57 23.97 -25.53
C MET A 1 12.70 24.37 -24.60
N VAL A 2 13.02 25.66 -24.56
CA VAL A 2 14.12 26.19 -23.73
C VAL A 2 13.51 26.53 -22.37
N ASN A 3 13.84 25.76 -21.34
CA ASN A 3 13.39 26.05 -19.98
C ASN A 3 14.15 27.27 -19.46
N GLU A 4 13.47 28.40 -19.34
CA GLU A 4 14.03 29.62 -18.76
C GLU A 4 14.32 29.39 -17.27
N LYS A 5 15.48 29.85 -16.80
CA LYS A 5 15.89 29.75 -15.39
C LYS A 5 15.64 31.10 -14.72
N HIS A 6 14.75 31.15 -13.73
CA HIS A 6 14.56 32.34 -12.91
C HIS A 6 15.17 32.10 -11.53
N ASN A 7 16.14 32.93 -11.15
CA ASN A 7 16.84 32.85 -9.86
C ASN A 7 17.50 31.48 -9.57
N GLY A 8 17.97 30.78 -10.62
CA GLY A 8 18.63 29.47 -10.53
C GLY A 8 17.70 28.26 -10.41
N ASN A 9 16.38 28.47 -10.34
CA ASN A 9 15.37 27.41 -10.31
C ASN A 9 14.74 27.20 -11.70
N LEU A 10 14.26 25.99 -11.96
CA LEU A 10 13.58 25.60 -13.19
C LEU A 10 12.19 26.24 -13.25
N LEU A 11 11.90 26.91 -14.37
CA LEU A 11 10.56 27.37 -14.70
C LEU A 11 9.92 26.35 -15.65
N VAL A 12 8.80 25.76 -15.24
CA VAL A 12 8.06 24.78 -16.05
C VAL A 12 6.86 25.46 -16.68
N GLN A 13 6.76 25.45 -18.00
CA GLN A 13 5.56 25.93 -18.71
C GLN A 13 4.50 24.83 -18.67
N LEU A 14 3.38 25.08 -17.97
CA LEU A 14 2.23 24.15 -17.89
C LEU A 14 1.18 24.42 -18.98
N GLY A 15 1.27 25.57 -19.66
CA GLY A 15 0.39 25.94 -20.77
C GLY A 15 0.76 27.31 -21.35
N PRO A 16 0.05 27.80 -22.38
CA PRO A 16 0.39 29.05 -23.08
C PRO A 16 0.35 30.31 -22.21
N LYS A 17 -0.29 30.26 -21.02
CA LYS A 17 -0.37 31.36 -20.05
C LYS A 17 -0.05 30.95 -18.61
N LEU A 18 0.45 29.74 -18.36
CA LEU A 18 0.67 29.20 -17.01
C LEU A 18 2.11 28.73 -16.82
N GLN A 19 2.76 29.24 -15.77
CA GLN A 19 4.12 28.87 -15.40
C GLN A 19 4.15 28.38 -13.96
N ALA A 20 4.89 27.30 -13.72
CA ALA A 20 5.15 26.79 -12.39
C ALA A 20 6.62 26.97 -12.03
N TYR A 21 6.87 27.44 -10.80
CA TYR A 21 8.21 27.51 -10.23
C TYR A 21 8.23 26.87 -8.84
N PRO A 22 9.36 26.27 -8.43
CA PRO A 22 9.46 25.61 -7.15
C PRO A 22 9.61 26.68 -6.06
N GLU A 23 8.64 26.72 -5.15
CA GLU A 23 8.53 27.74 -4.10
C GLU A 23 9.18 27.26 -2.80
N LYS A 24 8.83 26.05 -2.34
CA LYS A 24 9.23 25.54 -1.02
C LYS A 24 9.45 24.03 -1.03
N LEU A 25 10.38 23.57 -0.20
CA LEU A 25 10.54 22.16 0.14
C LEU A 25 9.76 21.90 1.43
N LEU A 26 8.75 21.02 1.36
CA LEU A 26 7.81 20.79 2.45
C LEU A 26 8.22 19.61 3.35
N ARG A 27 8.67 18.51 2.74
CA ARG A 27 8.93 17.26 3.46
C ARG A 27 10.03 16.46 2.77
N GLN A 28 10.71 15.62 3.54
CA GLN A 28 11.66 14.64 3.04
C GLN A 28 11.21 13.24 3.49
N ARG A 29 11.35 12.24 2.62
CA ARG A 29 11.14 10.82 2.94
C ARG A 29 12.29 9.98 2.36
N ARG A 30 12.40 8.72 2.78
CA ARG A 30 13.19 7.73 2.05
C ARG A 30 12.31 7.11 0.96
N GLY A 31 12.78 7.13 -0.28
CA GLY A 31 12.19 6.43 -1.41
C GLY A 31 12.39 4.92 -1.29
N HIS A 32 11.77 4.18 -2.20
CA HIS A 32 11.83 2.71 -2.25
C HIS A 32 13.26 2.17 -2.49
N ASP A 33 14.13 2.98 -3.07
CA ASP A 33 15.55 2.72 -3.32
C ASP A 33 16.46 3.10 -2.13
N GLY A 34 15.86 3.56 -1.02
CA GLY A 34 16.58 4.04 0.16
C GLY A 34 17.19 5.43 0.01
N GLN A 35 17.06 6.08 -1.15
CA GLN A 35 17.54 7.43 -1.41
C GLN A 35 16.54 8.48 -0.87
N PRO A 36 17.00 9.70 -0.54
CA PRO A 36 16.11 10.74 -0.06
C PRO A 36 15.28 11.34 -1.20
N GLU A 37 13.96 11.33 -1.02
CA GLU A 37 12.99 12.05 -1.86
C GLU A 37 12.45 13.27 -1.12
N TYR A 38 12.17 14.34 -1.86
CA TYR A 38 11.73 15.62 -1.34
C TYR A 38 10.40 16.03 -1.96
N LEU A 39 9.45 16.43 -1.12
CA LEU A 39 8.19 17.00 -1.54
C LEU A 39 8.40 18.50 -1.79
N ILE A 40 8.37 18.88 -3.06
CA ILE A 40 8.51 20.27 -3.50
C ILE A 40 7.13 20.85 -3.80
N GLN A 41 6.82 21.98 -3.20
CA GLN A 41 5.68 22.81 -3.54
C GLN A 41 6.04 23.74 -4.68
N TRP A 42 5.21 23.71 -5.72
CA TRP A 42 5.28 24.51 -6.92
C TRP A 42 4.14 25.51 -6.89
N SER A 43 4.47 26.78 -7.09
CA SER A 43 3.47 27.85 -7.24
C SER A 43 3.20 28.04 -8.72
N VAL A 44 1.93 27.94 -9.11
CA VAL A 44 1.47 28.18 -10.48
C VAL A 44 1.03 29.64 -10.59
N ILE A 45 1.64 30.37 -11.53
CA ILE A 45 1.32 31.77 -11.81
C ILE A 45 0.74 31.88 -13.22
N SER A 46 -0.29 32.73 -13.35
CA SER A 46 -0.81 33.18 -14.64
C SER A 46 0.06 34.30 -15.23
N LEU A 47 0.43 34.19 -16.50
CA LEU A 47 1.26 35.19 -17.18
C LEU A 47 0.54 36.55 -17.32
N GLU A 48 -0.80 36.57 -17.26
CA GLU A 48 -1.62 37.80 -17.33
C GLU A 48 -1.47 38.71 -16.11
N GLU A 49 -1.21 38.18 -14.91
CA GLU A 49 -0.96 38.98 -13.70
C GLU A 49 0.40 39.70 -13.73
N ARG A 50 1.35 39.27 -14.56
CA ARG A 50 2.71 39.84 -14.60
C ARG A 50 2.83 41.08 -15.49
N ALA A 51 1.82 41.37 -16.32
CA ALA A 51 1.90 42.39 -17.36
C ALA A 51 1.35 43.78 -17.00
N VAL A 52 0.64 43.95 -15.86
CA VAL A 52 -0.03 45.23 -15.57
C VAL A 52 0.37 45.76 -14.19
N GLY A 53 1.51 46.45 -14.17
CA GLY A 53 1.66 47.58 -13.26
C GLY A 53 0.71 48.70 -13.72
N GLY A 54 -0.49 48.77 -13.16
CA GLY A 54 -1.43 49.84 -13.51
C GLY A 54 -2.89 49.57 -13.14
N SER A 55 -3.27 50.04 -11.95
CA SER A 55 -4.59 50.50 -11.53
C SER A 55 -5.87 49.70 -11.88
N SER A 56 -6.56 49.35 -10.79
CA SER A 56 -8.01 49.44 -10.55
C SER A 56 -8.85 48.15 -10.57
N ALA A 57 -9.39 47.87 -9.37
CA ALA A 57 -10.68 47.22 -9.08
C ALA A 57 -10.81 45.69 -9.28
N SER A 58 -10.33 44.92 -8.30
CA SER A 58 -11.18 44.21 -7.33
C SER A 58 -10.29 43.26 -6.53
N SER A 59 -10.29 43.41 -5.21
CA SER A 59 -9.60 42.53 -4.29
C SER A 59 -10.37 41.21 -4.22
N ALA A 60 -10.08 40.31 -5.15
CA ALA A 60 -10.26 38.89 -4.94
C ALA A 60 -8.86 38.32 -4.75
N GLU A 61 -8.58 37.84 -3.54
CA GLU A 61 -7.34 37.12 -3.22
C GLU A 61 -7.25 35.88 -4.14
N THR A 62 -6.63 36.01 -5.31
CA THR A 62 -6.29 34.88 -6.19
C THR A 62 -5.13 34.14 -5.54
N LYS A 63 -5.49 33.26 -4.61
CA LYS A 63 -4.58 32.34 -3.95
C LYS A 63 -3.81 31.58 -5.04
N PRO A 64 -2.47 31.66 -5.10
CA PRO A 64 -1.71 30.94 -6.12
C PRO A 64 -2.01 29.44 -5.97
N GLU A 65 -2.39 28.80 -7.08
CA GLU A 65 -2.62 27.36 -7.09
C GLU A 65 -1.28 26.67 -6.85
N ASN A 66 -1.23 25.84 -5.81
CA ASN A 66 -0.01 25.17 -5.39
C ASN A 66 -0.11 23.68 -5.73
N ILE A 67 0.90 23.17 -6.42
CA ILE A 67 1.03 21.75 -6.75
C ILE A 67 2.21 21.20 -5.96
N SER A 68 2.03 20.07 -5.28
CA SER A 68 3.10 19.41 -4.55
C SER A 68 3.55 18.14 -5.27
N THR A 69 4.84 18.01 -5.53
CA THR A 69 5.40 16.87 -6.28
C THR A 69 6.61 16.29 -5.54
N TRP A 70 6.67 14.97 -5.41
CA TRP A 70 7.84 14.26 -4.89
C TRP A 70 8.92 14.19 -5.97
N MET A 71 10.16 14.46 -5.58
CA MET A 71 11.32 14.45 -6.48
C MET A 71 12.52 13.82 -5.79
N SER A 72 13.37 13.16 -6.57
CA SER A 72 14.63 12.59 -6.07
C SER A 72 15.66 13.66 -5.74
N ALA A 73 16.67 13.31 -4.95
CA ALA A 73 17.77 14.21 -4.62
C ALA A 73 18.52 14.76 -5.84
N GLU A 74 18.58 14.00 -6.93
CA GLU A 74 19.23 14.41 -8.18
C GLU A 74 18.36 15.39 -8.95
N GLU A 75 17.06 15.13 -9.02
CA GLU A 75 16.09 16.00 -9.67
C GLU A 75 15.96 17.34 -8.95
N VAL A 76 15.99 17.36 -7.62
CA VAL A 76 15.99 18.61 -6.83
C VAL A 76 17.27 19.41 -7.07
N ARG A 77 18.43 18.76 -7.14
CA ARG A 77 19.71 19.43 -7.46
C ARG A 77 19.71 20.03 -8.87
N ALA A 78 19.09 19.35 -9.83
CA ALA A 78 18.99 19.83 -11.20
C ALA A 78 17.97 20.98 -11.36
N ASN A 79 16.84 20.90 -10.65
CA ASN A 79 15.69 21.76 -10.90
C ASN A 79 15.51 22.90 -9.89
N CYS A 80 15.95 22.73 -8.64
CA CYS A 80 15.79 23.75 -7.60
C CYS A 80 16.92 23.73 -6.55
N PRO A 81 18.19 23.93 -6.96
CA PRO A 81 19.34 23.86 -6.06
C PRO A 81 19.28 24.89 -4.92
N ALA A 82 18.60 26.03 -5.12
CA ALA A 82 18.46 27.08 -4.11
C ALA A 82 17.59 26.67 -2.90
N LEU A 83 16.71 25.66 -3.06
CA LEU A 83 15.83 25.18 -1.99
C LEU A 83 16.54 24.21 -1.03
N LEU A 84 17.61 23.55 -1.47
CA LEU A 84 18.43 22.67 -0.63
C LEU A 84 19.32 23.44 0.37
N GLY A 85 19.67 24.70 0.06
CA GLY A 85 20.59 25.52 0.87
C GLY A 85 19.93 26.31 2.01
N LYS A 86 18.61 26.51 1.98
CA LYS A 86 17.89 27.31 3.00
C LYS A 86 17.43 26.44 4.15
N ARG A 87 18.36 26.11 5.05
CA ARG A 87 18.08 25.37 6.29
C ARG A 87 17.42 26.28 7.33
N ARG A 88 16.08 26.37 7.31
CA ARG A 88 15.25 26.64 8.50
C ARG A 88 13.93 25.88 8.37
N LEU A 89 13.92 24.68 8.94
CA LEU A 89 12.71 23.89 9.17
C LEU A 89 12.00 24.52 10.39
N GLU A 90 11.15 25.52 10.18
CA GLU A 90 10.24 26.00 11.23
C GLU A 90 8.99 25.11 11.23
N GLY A 91 9.00 24.14 12.15
CA GLY A 91 7.88 23.26 12.47
C GLY A 91 8.26 22.44 13.70
N PRO A 92 7.36 22.22 14.69
CA PRO A 92 7.67 21.50 15.91
C PRO A 92 8.26 20.15 15.55
N TRP A 93 9.50 19.96 15.96
CA TRP A 93 10.22 18.70 15.90
C TRP A 93 9.46 17.75 16.83
N VAL A 94 8.43 17.08 16.31
CA VAL A 94 8.03 15.80 16.88
C VAL A 94 9.24 14.94 16.66
N LYS A 95 9.90 14.64 17.77
CA LYS A 95 10.96 13.66 17.90
C LYS A 95 10.33 12.32 17.48
N GLU A 96 10.22 12.11 16.18
CA GLU A 96 10.01 10.80 15.61
C GLU A 96 11.18 9.99 16.12
N GLU A 97 10.83 8.95 16.86
CA GLU A 97 11.78 8.05 17.49
C GLU A 97 12.91 7.74 16.54
N LYS A 98 14.11 7.75 17.11
CA LYS A 98 15.34 7.17 16.58
C LYS A 98 15.02 5.87 15.83
N ALA A 99 14.78 5.98 14.52
CA ALA A 99 14.69 4.82 13.66
C ALA A 99 16.08 4.14 13.64
N PRO A 100 16.13 2.81 13.79
CA PRO A 100 17.40 2.09 13.95
C PRO A 100 18.28 2.21 12.70
N SER A 101 19.58 2.28 12.92
CA SER A 101 20.62 2.06 11.92
C SER A 101 20.43 0.73 11.17
N PRO A 102 20.87 0.61 9.90
CA PRO A 102 20.71 -0.61 9.07
C PRO A 102 21.56 -1.82 9.47
N LEU A 103 21.92 -1.97 10.74
CA LEU A 103 22.66 -3.14 11.26
C LEU A 103 22.09 -3.67 12.59
N ALA A 104 20.79 -3.45 12.81
CA ALA A 104 20.04 -4.17 13.84
C ALA A 104 18.86 -4.88 13.15
N ALA A 105 19.18 -5.88 12.33
CA ALA A 105 18.27 -7.01 12.19
C ALA A 105 18.14 -7.62 13.59
N ASP A 106 16.90 -7.84 14.04
CA ASP A 106 16.54 -8.47 15.31
C ASP A 106 16.76 -7.61 16.58
N ALA A 107 15.96 -6.55 16.74
CA ALA A 107 15.35 -6.40 18.06
C ALA A 107 14.28 -7.49 18.14
N PRO A 108 14.44 -8.53 18.99
CA PRO A 108 13.41 -9.56 19.11
C PRO A 108 12.12 -8.85 19.49
N LEU A 109 11.06 -9.08 18.71
CA LEU A 109 9.72 -8.78 19.16
C LEU A 109 9.60 -9.43 20.53
N ASP A 110 9.21 -8.66 21.54
CA ASP A 110 9.07 -9.19 22.89
C ASP A 110 8.16 -10.42 22.82
N GLU A 111 8.67 -11.58 23.25
CA GLU A 111 8.01 -12.87 23.08
C GLU A 111 6.60 -12.85 23.69
N ALA A 112 6.41 -12.10 24.78
CA ALA A 112 5.11 -11.91 25.40
C ALA A 112 4.15 -11.10 24.52
N SER A 113 4.65 -10.06 23.84
CA SER A 113 3.87 -9.27 22.87
C SER A 113 3.49 -10.09 21.63
N LEU A 114 4.39 -10.95 21.14
CA LEU A 114 4.08 -11.86 20.03
C LEU A 114 2.94 -12.82 20.40
N LEU A 115 3.03 -13.45 21.58
CA LEU A 115 2.00 -14.36 22.08
C LEU A 115 0.63 -13.67 22.27
N GLU A 116 0.61 -12.40 22.69
CA GLU A 116 -0.63 -11.61 22.74
C GLU A 116 -1.22 -11.43 21.33
N MET A 117 -0.39 -11.07 20.35
CA MET A 117 -0.83 -10.94 18.95
C MET A 117 -1.33 -12.27 18.37
N GLU A 118 -0.72 -13.40 18.72
CA GLU A 118 -1.22 -14.73 18.31
C GLU A 118 -2.57 -15.07 18.96
N ALA A 119 -2.76 -14.70 20.23
CA ALA A 119 -4.04 -14.85 20.91
C ALA A 119 -5.13 -13.97 20.26
N ASP A 120 -4.78 -12.75 19.87
CA ASP A 120 -5.65 -11.85 19.12
C ASP A 120 -6.02 -12.43 17.75
N VAL A 121 -5.05 -12.95 16.99
CA VAL A 121 -5.31 -13.62 15.70
C VAL A 121 -6.29 -14.77 15.91
N ARG A 122 -6.08 -15.61 16.93
CA ARG A 122 -6.99 -16.73 17.25
C ARG A 122 -8.41 -16.25 17.56
N SER A 123 -8.56 -15.20 18.37
CA SER A 123 -9.86 -14.59 18.69
C SER A 123 -10.54 -14.00 17.44
N LEU A 124 -9.79 -13.27 16.62
CA LEU A 124 -10.28 -12.64 15.40
C LEU A 124 -10.70 -13.67 14.35
N VAL A 125 -9.93 -14.75 14.19
CA VAL A 125 -10.28 -15.86 13.29
C VAL A 125 -11.57 -16.54 13.77
N GLN A 126 -11.69 -16.86 15.07
CA GLN A 126 -12.92 -17.39 15.63
C GLN A 126 -14.12 -16.46 15.43
N ARG A 127 -13.91 -15.15 15.54
CA ARG A 127 -14.93 -14.14 15.23
C ARG A 127 -15.31 -14.18 13.76
N ALA A 128 -14.33 -14.26 12.85
CA ALA A 128 -14.58 -14.36 11.41
C ALA A 128 -15.34 -15.64 11.05
N VAL A 129 -14.99 -16.79 11.63
CA VAL A 129 -15.75 -18.05 11.48
C VAL A 129 -17.22 -17.84 11.79
N ARG A 130 -17.50 -17.24 12.95
CA ARG A 130 -18.86 -16.98 13.43
C ARG A 130 -19.62 -16.04 12.50
N GLN A 131 -18.99 -14.92 12.14
CA GLN A 131 -19.56 -13.90 11.28
C GLN A 131 -19.89 -14.42 9.87
N VAL A 132 -19.04 -15.30 9.32
CA VAL A 132 -19.23 -15.91 7.99
C VAL A 132 -20.28 -17.03 8.02
N ALA A 133 -20.46 -17.72 9.16
CA ALA A 133 -21.47 -18.76 9.32
C ALA A 133 -22.88 -18.22 9.65
N GLU A 134 -22.97 -17.07 10.32
CA GLU A 134 -24.24 -16.47 10.72
C GLU A 134 -24.96 -15.79 9.53
N ALA A 135 -26.10 -16.35 9.15
CA ALA A 135 -26.98 -15.79 8.12
C ALA A 135 -27.66 -14.51 8.64
N GLY A 136 -26.99 -13.37 8.49
CA GLY A 136 -27.50 -12.06 8.93
C GLY A 136 -26.42 -11.08 9.36
N THR A 137 -25.15 -11.50 9.44
CA THR A 137 -24.05 -10.61 9.80
C THR A 137 -23.90 -9.50 8.76
N PRO A 138 -23.83 -8.21 9.18
CA PRO A 138 -23.57 -7.12 8.27
C PRO A 138 -22.24 -7.31 7.53
N THR A 139 -22.22 -7.03 6.24
CA THR A 139 -21.03 -7.17 5.38
C THR A 139 -19.85 -6.35 5.89
N CYS A 140 -20.12 -5.14 6.41
CA CYS A 140 -19.12 -4.28 7.03
C CYS A 140 -18.45 -4.91 8.27
N SER A 141 -19.18 -5.73 9.02
CA SER A 141 -18.65 -6.41 10.22
C SER A 141 -17.65 -7.50 9.86
N ILE A 142 -17.97 -8.29 8.83
CA ILE A 142 -17.05 -9.30 8.25
C ILE A 142 -15.81 -8.61 7.69
N LEU A 143 -16.00 -7.57 6.86
CA LEU A 143 -14.90 -6.84 6.24
C LEU A 143 -13.98 -6.19 7.27
N ASN A 144 -14.53 -5.58 8.33
CA ASN A 144 -13.72 -4.99 9.40
C ASN A 144 -12.83 -6.05 10.07
N THR A 145 -13.38 -7.22 10.42
CA THR A 145 -12.58 -8.31 10.99
C THR A 145 -11.48 -8.76 10.04
N VAL A 146 -11.79 -8.91 8.76
CA VAL A 146 -10.86 -9.42 7.75
C VAL A 146 -9.76 -8.40 7.44
N HIS A 147 -10.07 -7.11 7.43
CA HIS A 147 -9.05 -6.07 7.26
C HIS A 147 -8.07 -6.02 8.42
N VAL A 148 -8.56 -6.18 9.67
CA VAL A 148 -7.68 -6.30 10.83
C VAL A 148 -6.84 -7.56 10.72
N LEU A 149 -7.44 -8.72 10.41
CA LEU A 149 -6.71 -9.96 10.17
C LEU A 149 -5.67 -9.82 9.04
N SER A 150 -5.97 -9.06 7.98
CA SER A 150 -5.03 -8.79 6.88
C SER A 150 -3.82 -7.97 7.34
N ALA A 151 -4.02 -7.04 8.29
CA ALA A 151 -2.92 -6.28 8.89
C ALA A 151 -2.00 -7.19 9.71
N TYR A 152 -2.56 -8.07 10.55
CA TYR A 152 -1.77 -9.09 11.26
C TYR A 152 -1.11 -10.08 10.30
N ALA A 153 -1.81 -10.48 9.24
CA ALA A 153 -1.28 -11.35 8.21
C ALA A 153 -0.14 -10.71 7.42
N SER A 154 0.10 -9.40 7.52
CA SER A 154 1.28 -8.74 6.94
C SER A 154 2.54 -8.91 7.81
N ILE A 155 2.43 -9.51 8.99
CA ILE A 155 3.54 -9.78 9.90
C ILE A 155 3.94 -11.25 9.73
N GLY A 156 5.10 -11.49 9.11
CA GLY A 156 5.56 -12.85 8.78
C GLY A 156 5.69 -13.76 10.01
N SER A 157 6.10 -13.22 11.16
CA SER A 157 6.21 -13.99 12.43
C SER A 157 4.88 -14.59 12.91
N LEU A 158 3.73 -14.06 12.46
CA LEU A 158 2.42 -14.58 12.81
C LEU A 158 1.88 -15.62 11.82
N ALA A 159 2.60 -15.92 10.74
CA ALA A 159 2.16 -16.86 9.72
C ALA A 159 1.80 -18.23 10.32
N GLY A 160 2.57 -18.72 11.30
CA GLY A 160 2.29 -19.94 12.05
C GLY A 160 0.92 -19.91 12.75
N ALA A 161 0.59 -18.81 13.44
CA ALA A 161 -0.69 -18.66 14.13
C ALA A 161 -1.89 -18.70 13.17
N PHE A 162 -1.78 -18.14 11.96
CA PHE A 162 -2.85 -18.25 10.96
C PHE A 162 -3.08 -19.70 10.49
N ARG A 163 -2.02 -20.51 10.46
CA ARG A 163 -2.12 -21.93 10.09
C ARG A 163 -2.81 -22.75 11.17
N GLU A 164 -2.41 -22.54 12.43
CA GLU A 164 -2.95 -23.27 13.58
C GLU A 164 -4.42 -22.94 13.87
N THR A 165 -4.86 -21.73 13.52
CA THR A 165 -6.21 -21.24 13.81
C THR A 165 -7.25 -21.63 12.77
N GLY A 166 -6.87 -22.28 11.68
CA GLY A 166 -7.77 -22.61 10.58
C GLY A 166 -8.23 -21.37 9.80
N ALA A 167 -7.41 -20.31 9.75
CA ALA A 167 -7.78 -19.07 9.07
C ALA A 167 -8.09 -19.28 7.59
N LEU A 168 -7.38 -20.19 6.94
CA LEU A 168 -7.60 -20.56 5.54
C LEU A 168 -9.00 -21.11 5.28
N ASP A 169 -9.54 -21.96 6.18
CA ASP A 169 -10.90 -22.49 6.01
C ASP A 169 -11.96 -21.39 5.97
N VAL A 170 -11.77 -20.34 6.78
CA VAL A 170 -12.64 -19.15 6.77
C VAL A 170 -12.48 -18.38 5.47
N LEU A 171 -11.24 -18.15 5.03
CA LEU A 171 -10.96 -17.44 3.78
C LEU A 171 -11.52 -18.18 2.57
N MET A 172 -11.44 -19.51 2.54
CA MET A 172 -12.03 -20.30 1.47
C MET A 172 -13.56 -20.17 1.44
N LYS A 173 -14.22 -20.22 2.60
CA LYS A 173 -15.67 -19.95 2.68
C LYS A 173 -16.01 -18.53 2.20
N MET A 174 -15.17 -17.56 2.50
CA MET A 174 -15.35 -16.18 2.06
C MET A 174 -15.14 -15.98 0.56
N LEU A 175 -14.28 -16.77 -0.09
CA LEU A 175 -14.12 -16.76 -1.54
C LEU A 175 -15.40 -17.20 -2.27
N CYS A 176 -16.25 -17.97 -1.60
CA CYS A 176 -17.56 -18.38 -2.11
C CYS A 176 -18.70 -17.43 -1.69
N HIS A 177 -18.39 -16.30 -1.03
CA HIS A 177 -19.42 -15.39 -0.52
C HIS A 177 -20.09 -14.59 -1.65
N ARG A 178 -21.40 -14.35 -1.54
CA ARG A 178 -22.19 -13.60 -2.54
C ARG A 178 -21.59 -12.21 -2.82
N GLU A 179 -21.15 -11.54 -1.77
CA GLU A 179 -20.56 -10.20 -1.83
C GLU A 179 -19.15 -10.17 -2.40
N LYS A 180 -18.96 -9.42 -3.50
CA LYS A 180 -17.67 -9.27 -4.18
C LYS A 180 -16.56 -8.70 -3.29
N GLN A 181 -16.89 -7.79 -2.38
CA GLN A 181 -15.91 -7.15 -1.48
C GLN A 181 -15.32 -8.16 -0.48
N ILE A 182 -16.15 -9.10 0.00
CA ILE A 182 -15.72 -10.16 0.92
C ILE A 182 -14.78 -11.13 0.20
N ARG A 183 -15.15 -11.55 -1.02
CA ARG A 183 -14.29 -12.36 -1.89
C ARG A 183 -12.94 -11.69 -2.16
N HIS A 184 -12.97 -10.42 -2.56
CA HIS A 184 -11.76 -9.66 -2.87
C HIS A 184 -10.85 -9.52 -1.63
N SER A 185 -11.43 -9.23 -0.47
CA SER A 185 -10.67 -9.11 0.79
C SER A 185 -10.04 -10.44 1.21
N ALA A 186 -10.76 -11.56 1.05
CA ALA A 186 -10.22 -12.88 1.31
C ALA A 186 -9.04 -13.21 0.38
N GLY A 187 -9.20 -12.97 -0.93
CA GLY A 187 -8.12 -13.14 -1.90
C GLY A 187 -6.91 -12.26 -1.60
N LYS A 188 -7.11 -11.01 -1.19
CA LYS A 188 -5.99 -10.13 -0.79
C LYS A 188 -5.22 -10.69 0.39
N MET A 189 -5.93 -11.17 1.42
CA MET A 189 -5.30 -11.76 2.59
C MET A 189 -4.54 -13.05 2.27
N LEU A 190 -5.08 -13.90 1.39
CA LEU A 190 -4.40 -15.13 0.93
C LEU A 190 -3.08 -14.82 0.21
N ARG A 191 -3.04 -13.77 -0.61
CA ARG A 191 -1.79 -13.30 -1.23
C ARG A 191 -0.78 -12.86 -0.18
N THR A 192 -1.23 -12.10 0.82
CA THR A 192 -0.36 -11.62 1.90
C THR A 192 0.23 -12.81 2.66
N LEU A 193 -0.58 -13.80 3.04
CA LEU A 193 -0.09 -15.01 3.71
C LEU A 193 0.91 -15.79 2.86
N ALA A 194 0.62 -15.98 1.56
CA ALA A 194 1.49 -16.71 0.66
C ALA A 194 2.81 -15.98 0.33
N SER A 195 2.91 -14.67 0.62
CA SER A 195 4.09 -13.86 0.30
C SER A 195 5.21 -13.92 1.36
N HIS A 196 4.96 -14.47 2.55
CA HIS A 196 5.94 -14.45 3.64
C HIS A 196 7.04 -15.48 3.50
N ASP A 197 6.68 -16.72 3.22
CA ASP A 197 7.63 -17.83 3.18
C ASP A 197 7.10 -18.98 2.30
N ALA A 198 8.02 -19.87 1.92
CA ALA A 198 7.71 -20.99 1.02
C ALA A 198 6.75 -22.01 1.64
N GLU A 199 6.75 -22.19 2.97
CA GLU A 199 5.82 -23.08 3.67
C GLU A 199 4.40 -22.49 3.65
N SER A 200 4.25 -21.21 3.97
CA SER A 200 2.97 -20.49 3.88
C SER A 200 2.42 -20.49 2.45
N ARG A 201 3.28 -20.28 1.44
CA ARG A 201 2.90 -20.38 0.03
C ARG A 201 2.40 -21.77 -0.33
N ALA A 202 3.17 -22.82 -0.01
CA ALA A 202 2.78 -24.19 -0.27
C ALA A 202 1.48 -24.56 0.45
N TYR A 203 1.32 -24.12 1.70
CA TYR A 203 0.13 -24.38 2.50
C TYR A 203 -1.12 -23.72 1.91
N VAL A 204 -1.02 -22.48 1.44
CA VAL A 204 -2.12 -21.77 0.75
C VAL A 204 -2.47 -22.48 -0.56
N LEU A 205 -1.48 -22.82 -1.39
CA LEU A 205 -1.72 -23.50 -2.67
C LEU A 205 -2.34 -24.89 -2.49
N LEU A 206 -1.86 -25.65 -1.52
CA LEU A 206 -2.42 -26.96 -1.18
C LEU A 206 -3.87 -26.83 -0.68
N SER A 207 -4.15 -25.82 0.15
CA SER A 207 -5.52 -25.56 0.63
C SER A 207 -6.45 -25.15 -0.51
N LEU A 208 -5.96 -24.37 -1.48
CA LEU A 208 -6.73 -23.97 -2.66
C LEU A 208 -7.02 -25.16 -3.59
N SER A 209 -6.08 -26.09 -3.75
CA SER A 209 -6.23 -27.26 -4.63
C SER A 209 -7.05 -28.39 -3.99
N GLN A 210 -7.01 -28.53 -2.66
CA GLN A 210 -7.75 -29.58 -1.94
C GLN A 210 -9.24 -29.27 -1.73
N GLN A 211 -9.69 -28.05 -2.04
CA GLN A 211 -11.11 -27.78 -2.02
C GLN A 211 -11.79 -28.46 -3.21
N ASP A 212 -12.30 -29.66 -3.00
CA ASP A 212 -13.16 -30.32 -3.97
C ASP A 212 -14.49 -29.55 -4.07
N GLY A 213 -14.76 -28.94 -5.24
CA GLY A 213 -16.08 -28.39 -5.56
C GLY A 213 -16.34 -26.93 -5.16
N ILE A 214 -15.33 -26.19 -4.67
CA ILE A 214 -15.40 -24.71 -4.54
C ILE A 214 -15.88 -24.07 -5.84
N GLU A 215 -15.35 -24.51 -6.98
CA GLU A 215 -15.74 -24.04 -8.30
C GLU A 215 -17.22 -24.26 -8.61
N GLN A 216 -17.81 -25.38 -8.17
CA GLN A 216 -19.18 -25.76 -8.53
C GLN A 216 -20.22 -24.80 -7.94
N HIS A 217 -19.91 -24.14 -6.82
CA HIS A 217 -20.79 -23.17 -6.16
C HIS A 217 -20.43 -21.71 -6.45
N MET A 218 -19.34 -21.48 -7.17
CA MET A 218 -18.83 -20.15 -7.51
C MET A 218 -19.40 -19.63 -8.84
N ASP A 219 -19.70 -18.32 -8.88
CA ASP A 219 -19.97 -17.61 -10.15
C ASP A 219 -18.70 -17.52 -11.02
N PHE A 220 -18.87 -17.24 -12.31
CA PHE A 220 -17.74 -17.14 -13.25
C PHE A 220 -16.67 -16.13 -12.79
N ASP A 221 -17.09 -14.97 -12.30
CA ASP A 221 -16.20 -13.94 -11.75
C ASP A 221 -15.35 -14.45 -10.56
N SER A 222 -15.94 -15.25 -9.66
CA SER A 222 -15.20 -15.86 -8.54
C SER A 222 -14.18 -16.87 -9.04
N ARG A 223 -14.54 -17.69 -10.03
CA ARG A 223 -13.63 -18.68 -10.63
C ARG A 223 -12.44 -18.00 -11.28
N CYS A 224 -12.68 -16.93 -12.05
CA CYS A 224 -11.59 -16.12 -12.62
C CYS A 224 -10.70 -15.52 -11.53
N THR A 225 -11.29 -14.99 -10.45
CA THR A 225 -10.52 -14.44 -9.33
C THR A 225 -9.69 -15.51 -8.62
N LEU A 226 -10.23 -16.72 -8.43
CA LEU A 226 -9.51 -17.85 -7.84
C LEU A 226 -8.34 -18.30 -8.72
N LEU A 227 -8.56 -18.38 -10.03
CA LEU A 227 -7.52 -18.70 -11.01
C LEU A 227 -6.43 -17.65 -11.05
N GLU A 228 -6.79 -16.37 -11.02
CA GLU A 228 -5.83 -15.25 -10.93
C GLU A 228 -5.01 -15.35 -9.63
N LEU A 229 -5.66 -15.59 -8.50
CA LEU A 229 -4.99 -15.81 -7.21
C LEU A 229 -3.98 -16.96 -7.27
N PHE A 230 -4.40 -18.11 -7.82
CA PHE A 230 -3.56 -19.28 -7.94
C PHE A 230 -2.38 -19.04 -8.89
N ALA A 231 -2.62 -18.41 -10.05
CA ALA A 231 -1.58 -18.03 -11.00
C ALA A 231 -0.58 -17.04 -10.39
N GLU A 232 -1.04 -16.03 -9.67
CA GLU A 232 -0.16 -15.07 -9.00
C GLU A 232 0.71 -15.74 -7.94
N ILE A 233 0.14 -16.55 -7.06
CA ILE A 233 0.87 -17.22 -5.98
C ILE A 233 1.86 -18.28 -6.53
N THR A 234 1.50 -18.96 -7.63
CA THR A 234 2.43 -19.88 -8.32
C THR A 234 3.51 -19.15 -9.10
N SER A 235 3.21 -17.97 -9.66
CA SER A 235 4.17 -17.15 -10.42
C SER A 235 5.17 -16.39 -9.54
N SER A 236 4.92 -16.28 -8.22
CA SER A 236 5.78 -15.52 -7.30
C SER A 236 7.13 -16.20 -6.99
N GLU A 237 7.63 -17.07 -7.89
CA GLU A 237 8.83 -17.87 -7.66
C GLU A 237 10.13 -17.13 -7.96
N GLU A 238 10.95 -17.00 -6.91
CA GLU A 238 12.40 -17.21 -6.98
C GLU A 238 12.80 -18.68 -6.72
N GLN A 239 11.87 -19.59 -6.41
CA GLN A 239 12.18 -21.01 -6.16
C GLN A 239 11.15 -21.96 -6.78
N CYS A 240 11.60 -22.61 -7.85
CA CYS A 240 11.02 -23.75 -8.56
C CYS A 240 10.49 -24.81 -7.59
N MET A 241 9.17 -24.83 -7.36
CA MET A 241 8.51 -25.97 -6.74
C MET A 241 8.19 -27.01 -7.82
N SER A 242 8.58 -28.26 -7.59
CA SER A 242 8.17 -29.39 -8.43
C SER A 242 6.64 -29.58 -8.34
N PHE A 243 5.94 -29.38 -9.46
CA PHE A 243 4.47 -29.42 -9.59
C PHE A 243 3.82 -30.81 -9.49
N GLU A 244 4.44 -31.77 -8.82
CA GLU A 244 3.94 -33.14 -8.76
C GLU A 244 2.80 -33.23 -7.73
N GLY A 245 1.56 -32.98 -8.18
CA GLY A 245 0.33 -33.22 -7.40
C GLY A 245 -0.60 -32.03 -7.19
N ILE A 246 -0.33 -30.84 -7.74
CA ILE A 246 -1.26 -29.71 -7.63
C ILE A 246 -2.22 -29.72 -8.83
N HIS A 247 -3.47 -30.10 -8.58
CA HIS A 247 -4.53 -30.04 -9.58
C HIS A 247 -4.97 -28.59 -9.79
N LEU A 248 -5.02 -28.17 -11.06
CA LEU A 248 -5.50 -26.85 -11.45
C LEU A 248 -7.04 -26.78 -11.36
N PRO A 249 -7.59 -25.62 -10.97
CA PRO A 249 -9.02 -25.36 -11.04
C PRO A 249 -9.60 -25.60 -12.45
N GLN A 250 -10.74 -26.28 -12.55
CA GLN A 250 -11.42 -26.51 -13.83
C GLN A 250 -12.40 -25.35 -14.13
N VAL A 251 -12.43 -24.92 -15.40
CA VAL A 251 -13.29 -23.80 -15.87
C VAL A 251 -14.61 -24.32 -16.41
#